data_AF-A0A412YXG9-F1
#
_entry.id   AF-A0A412YXG9-F1
#
_cell.length_a   1.000
_cell.length_b   1.000
_cell.length_c   1.000
_cell.angle_alpha   90.00
_cell.angle_beta   90.00
_cell.angle_gamma   90.00
#
_symmetry.space_group_name_H-M   'P 1'
#
loop_
_entity.id
_entity.type
_entity.pdbx_description
1 polymer ?
#
loop_
_entity_poly.entity_id
_entity_poly.type
_entity_poly.pdbx_seq_one_letter_code
_entity_poly.pdbx_strand_id
1 'polypeptide(L)'
;MMRTKFFLMVLAAIVMGSQVTLFAQEKKETKSERRQFNKEQMLEIQCNQIIKGLALDDATATKFIPVYKQYMEEMQATRHMGVCRNVANRTAADKQIPKPVPTDAEVEQAIKARFAQSRKILDIREEYYNEFQKFLSPKQIQKMYNMEKHNGDKFRKEMKKRQGMKKQHDGRRHMSQGDVKK
;
A
#
# COMPACT_ATOMS: atom_id res chain seq x y z
N MET A 1 24.66 -67.76 -20.87
CA MET A 1 23.28 -67.31 -21.15
C MET A 1 22.65 -66.52 -19.98
N MET A 2 23.41 -65.65 -19.30
CA MET A 2 22.94 -64.85 -18.14
C MET A 2 23.25 -63.35 -18.26
N ARG A 3 24.02 -62.92 -19.27
CA ARG A 3 24.40 -61.51 -19.46
C ARG A 3 23.27 -60.66 -20.07
N THR A 4 22.40 -61.23 -20.92
CA THR A 4 21.24 -60.53 -21.48
C THR A 4 20.07 -60.38 -20.51
N LYS A 5 19.97 -61.28 -19.51
CA LYS A 5 18.91 -61.23 -18.49
C LYS A 5 19.17 -60.16 -17.42
N PHE A 6 20.45 -59.87 -17.13
CA PHE A 6 20.82 -58.80 -16.19
C PHE A 6 20.56 -57.41 -16.76
N PHE A 7 20.87 -57.20 -18.05
CA PHE A 7 20.56 -55.95 -18.76
C PHE A 7 19.05 -55.68 -18.84
N LEU A 8 18.23 -56.72 -19.05
CA LEU A 8 16.77 -56.58 -19.05
C LEU A 8 16.19 -56.29 -17.66
N MET A 9 16.76 -56.83 -16.58
CA MET A 9 16.35 -56.47 -15.21
C MET A 9 16.70 -55.03 -14.84
N VAL A 10 17.86 -54.53 -15.25
CA VAL A 10 18.26 -53.13 -14.98
C VAL A 10 17.40 -52.14 -15.78
N LEU A 11 16.98 -52.49 -17.00
CA LEU A 11 16.06 -51.66 -17.79
C LEU A 11 14.66 -51.57 -17.16
N ALA A 12 14.16 -52.66 -16.56
CA ALA A 12 12.85 -52.70 -15.90
C ALA A 12 12.80 -51.87 -14.59
N ALA A 13 13.93 -51.73 -13.89
CA ALA A 13 14.01 -50.93 -12.66
C ALA A 13 14.01 -49.41 -12.91
N ILE A 14 14.46 -48.95 -14.08
CA ILE A 14 14.47 -47.52 -14.45
C ILE A 14 13.04 -47.01 -14.79
N VAL A 15 12.17 -47.89 -15.28
CA VAL A 15 10.79 -47.55 -15.68
C VAL A 15 9.87 -47.33 -14.48
N MET A 16 10.13 -47.94 -13.32
CA MET A 16 9.30 -47.75 -12.10
C MET A 16 9.71 -46.55 -11.23
N GLY A 17 10.84 -45.88 -11.51
CA GLY A 17 11.27 -44.67 -10.79
C GLY A 17 10.73 -43.35 -11.37
N SER A 18 10.06 -43.39 -12.53
CA SER A 18 9.71 -42.19 -13.31
C SER A 18 8.28 -41.69 -13.10
N GLN A 19 7.76 -41.76 -11.87
CA GLN A 19 6.44 -41.19 -11.53
C GLN A 19 6.50 -40.33 -10.26
N VAL A 20 7.49 -39.42 -10.13
CA VAL A 20 7.32 -38.23 -9.26
C VAL A 20 8.14 -37.04 -9.78
N THR A 21 7.82 -36.51 -10.97
CA THR A 21 8.13 -35.11 -11.30
C THR A 21 6.96 -34.48 -12.03
N LEU A 22 5.79 -34.47 -11.40
CA LEU A 22 4.61 -33.74 -11.86
C LEU A 22 4.23 -32.65 -10.86
N PHE A 23 5.16 -31.73 -10.55
CA PHE A 23 4.82 -30.40 -9.99
C PHE A 23 5.90 -29.35 -10.35
N ALA A 24 6.35 -29.31 -11.61
CA ALA A 24 7.22 -28.24 -12.11
C ALA A 24 6.55 -27.36 -13.18
N GLN A 25 5.29 -27.64 -13.55
CA GLN A 25 4.52 -26.83 -14.49
C GLN A 25 3.07 -26.72 -14.01
N GLU A 26 2.82 -25.95 -12.96
CA GLU A 26 1.59 -25.16 -12.80
C GLU A 26 1.65 -24.35 -11.50
N LYS A 27 2.59 -23.40 -11.47
CA LYS A 27 2.15 -22.07 -11.10
C LYS A 27 2.45 -21.21 -12.31
N LYS A 28 1.45 -21.07 -13.19
CA LYS A 28 1.17 -19.72 -13.67
C LYS A 28 1.12 -18.89 -12.41
N GLU A 29 2.25 -18.26 -12.10
CA GLU A 29 2.23 -16.98 -11.44
C GLU A 29 1.30 -16.13 -12.31
N THR A 30 0.00 -16.20 -12.02
CA THR A 30 -0.69 -14.97 -11.75
C THR A 30 0.10 -14.36 -10.59
N LYS A 31 1.25 -13.74 -10.93
CA LYS A 31 1.56 -12.42 -10.41
C LYS A 31 0.24 -11.74 -10.59
N SER A 32 -0.56 -11.70 -9.53
CA SER A 32 -1.75 -10.88 -9.49
C SER A 32 -1.21 -9.58 -10.05
N GLU A 33 -1.61 -9.21 -11.26
CA GLU A 33 -1.31 -7.89 -11.79
C GLU A 33 -1.66 -7.01 -10.62
N ARG A 34 -0.67 -6.38 -10.01
CA ARG A 34 -0.93 -5.46 -8.91
C ARG A 34 -1.73 -4.39 -9.62
N ARG A 35 -3.06 -4.53 -9.64
CA ARG A 35 -3.96 -3.63 -10.34
C ARG A 35 -3.56 -2.27 -9.81
N GLN A 36 -2.90 -1.50 -10.67
CA GLN A 36 -2.70 -0.09 -10.41
C GLN A 36 -4.10 0.47 -10.52
N PHE A 37 -4.82 0.48 -9.41
CA PHE A 37 -6.10 1.13 -9.33
C PHE A 37 -5.88 2.58 -9.74
N ASN A 38 -6.67 3.04 -10.72
CA ASN A 38 -6.70 4.46 -11.08
C ASN A 38 -7.14 5.27 -9.85
N LYS A 39 -6.69 6.53 -9.71
CA LYS A 39 -7.04 7.40 -8.57
C LYS A 39 -8.55 7.51 -8.40
N GLU A 40 -9.28 7.64 -9.51
CA GLU A 40 -10.75 7.69 -9.52
C GLU A 40 -11.38 6.39 -9.02
N GLN A 41 -10.89 5.24 -9.48
CA GLN A 41 -11.36 3.93 -9.01
C GLN A 41 -11.12 3.76 -7.50
N MET A 42 -10.00 4.26 -6.99
CA MET A 42 -9.69 4.20 -5.57
C MET A 42 -10.63 5.09 -4.75
N LEU A 43 -10.96 6.30 -5.24
CA LEU A 43 -11.95 7.18 -4.63
C LEU A 43 -13.33 6.54 -4.63
N GLU A 44 -13.73 5.90 -5.73
CA GLU A 44 -14.99 5.18 -5.84
C GLU A 44 -15.07 4.02 -4.85
N ILE A 45 -14.02 3.21 -4.73
CA ILE A 45 -13.94 2.13 -3.73
C ILE A 45 -14.09 2.69 -2.31
N GLN A 46 -13.40 3.78 -1.99
CA GLN A 46 -13.50 4.41 -0.66
C GLN A 46 -14.91 4.93 -0.40
N CYS A 47 -15.50 5.64 -1.36
CA CYS A 47 -16.87 6.15 -1.27
C CYS A 47 -17.86 5.01 -1.02
N ASN A 48 -17.77 3.93 -1.81
CA ASN A 48 -18.64 2.75 -1.65
C ASN A 48 -18.44 2.03 -0.31
N GLN A 49 -17.23 2.00 0.23
CA GLN A 49 -16.98 1.47 1.58
C GLN A 49 -17.65 2.31 2.66
N ILE A 50 -17.62 3.64 2.53
CA ILE A 50 -18.28 4.55 3.47
C ILE A 50 -19.80 4.41 3.37
N ILE A 51 -20.39 4.44 2.17
CA ILE A 51 -21.83 4.27 1.95
C ILE A 51 -22.32 2.98 2.63
N LYS A 52 -21.63 1.86 2.40
CA LYS A 52 -21.93 0.57 3.05
C LYS A 52 -21.75 0.62 4.56
N GLY A 53 -20.67 1.23 5.05
CA GLY A 53 -20.41 1.31 6.49
C GLY A 53 -21.37 2.23 7.24
N LEU A 54 -21.91 3.25 6.58
CA LEU A 54 -22.92 4.15 7.13
C LEU A 54 -24.36 3.65 6.93
N ALA A 55 -24.55 2.59 6.12
CA ALA A 55 -25.85 2.05 5.73
C ALA A 55 -26.77 3.14 5.16
N LEU A 56 -26.26 3.93 4.21
CA LEU A 56 -27.06 4.97 3.55
C LEU A 56 -28.04 4.33 2.56
N ASP A 57 -29.27 4.85 2.53
CA ASP A 57 -30.22 4.55 1.47
C ASP A 57 -29.79 5.18 0.14
N ASP A 58 -30.41 4.75 -0.97
CA ASP A 58 -30.04 5.19 -2.31
C ASP A 58 -30.20 6.71 -2.52
N ALA A 59 -31.22 7.33 -1.90
CA ALA A 59 -31.46 8.76 -2.03
C ALA A 59 -30.40 9.59 -1.30
N THR A 60 -30.01 9.15 -0.10
CA THR A 60 -28.94 9.77 0.69
C THR A 60 -27.57 9.51 0.07
N ALA A 61 -27.33 8.30 -0.45
CA ALA A 61 -26.10 7.94 -1.16
C ALA A 61 -25.89 8.81 -2.41
N THR A 62 -26.95 9.09 -3.17
CA THR A 62 -26.89 9.96 -4.37
C THR A 62 -26.45 11.38 -4.02
N LYS A 63 -26.89 11.92 -2.87
CA LYS A 63 -26.44 13.23 -2.36
C LYS A 63 -25.02 13.18 -1.78
N PHE A 64 -24.68 12.08 -1.12
CA PHE A 64 -23.39 11.90 -0.46
C PHE A 64 -22.21 11.81 -1.43
N ILE A 65 -22.35 11.05 -2.52
CA ILE A 65 -21.26 10.78 -3.47
C ILE A 65 -20.57 12.06 -3.99
N PRO A 66 -21.28 13.08 -4.54
CA PRO A 66 -20.62 14.27 -5.06
C PRO A 66 -19.92 15.08 -3.96
N VAL A 67 -20.56 15.25 -2.80
CA VAL A 67 -19.99 15.99 -1.65
C VAL A 67 -18.74 15.31 -1.12
N TYR A 68 -18.78 13.98 -0.97
CA TYR A 68 -17.65 13.20 -0.49
C TYR A 68 -16.46 13.19 -1.46
N LYS A 69 -16.72 13.13 -2.77
CA LYS A 69 -15.66 13.23 -3.79
C LYS A 69 -14.93 14.56 -3.71
N GLN A 70 -15.67 15.67 -3.66
CA GLN A 70 -15.07 17.00 -3.57
C GLN A 70 -14.27 17.18 -2.28
N TYR A 71 -14.83 16.76 -1.13
CA TYR A 71 -14.12 16.73 0.15
C TYR A 71 -12.79 15.98 0.06
N MET A 72 -12.79 14.79 -0.55
CA MET A 72 -11.59 13.98 -0.68
C MET A 72 -10.55 14.60 -1.61
N GLU A 73 -10.96 15.25 -2.69
CA GLU A 73 -10.08 15.98 -3.61
C GLU A 73 -9.41 17.18 -2.93
N GLU A 74 -10.17 18.00 -2.21
CA GLU A 74 -9.64 19.16 -1.48
C GLU A 74 -8.72 18.74 -0.32
N MET A 75 -9.11 17.70 0.41
CA MET A 75 -8.26 17.08 1.43
C MET A 75 -6.96 16.53 0.81
N GLN A 76 -7.02 15.94 -0.37
CA GLN A 76 -5.84 15.42 -1.07
C GLN A 76 -4.93 16.57 -1.54
N ALA A 77 -5.48 17.60 -2.19
CA ALA A 77 -4.73 18.78 -2.63
C ALA A 77 -3.99 19.44 -1.46
N THR A 78 -4.68 19.59 -0.32
CA THR A 78 -4.09 20.18 0.89
C THR A 78 -3.00 19.30 1.50
N ARG A 79 -3.13 17.97 1.46
CA ARG A 79 -2.09 17.04 1.95
C ARG A 79 -0.82 17.08 1.11
N HIS A 80 -0.93 17.37 -0.19
CA HIS A 80 0.22 17.45 -1.09
C HIS A 80 1.00 18.78 -0.96
N MET A 81 0.40 19.85 -0.43
CA MET A 81 1.05 21.15 -0.20
C MET A 81 2.23 21.11 0.79
N GLY A 82 2.14 20.33 1.88
CA GLY A 82 3.23 20.19 2.86
C GLY A 82 4.34 19.24 2.44
N VAL A 83 4.23 18.66 1.23
CA VAL A 83 5.23 17.79 0.65
C VAL A 83 6.06 18.62 -0.34
N CYS A 84 6.77 19.63 0.16
CA CYS A 84 8.03 20.06 -0.46
C CYS A 84 9.02 18.89 -0.32
N ARG A 85 8.75 17.80 -1.05
CA ARG A 85 9.76 16.80 -1.31
C ARG A 85 10.70 17.46 -2.30
N ASN A 86 11.86 17.89 -1.77
CA ASN A 86 13.11 18.08 -2.51
C ASN A 86 13.59 16.74 -3.17
N VAL A 87 12.66 15.96 -3.71
CA VAL A 87 12.83 14.65 -4.34
C VAL A 87 12.55 14.76 -5.85
N ALA A 88 11.79 15.78 -6.29
CA ALA A 88 11.53 16.02 -7.70
C ALA A 88 12.80 16.39 -8.50
N ASN A 89 13.88 16.85 -7.85
CA ASN A 89 15.12 17.29 -8.51
C ASN A 89 16.31 16.33 -8.35
N ARG A 90 16.13 15.10 -7.83
CA ARG A 90 17.27 14.20 -7.60
C ARG A 90 17.50 13.26 -8.79
N THR A 91 18.61 13.47 -9.50
CA THR A 91 19.13 12.51 -10.49
C THR A 91 19.66 11.25 -9.80
N ALA A 92 19.87 10.17 -10.55
CA ALA A 92 20.31 8.88 -9.99
C ALA A 92 21.65 8.97 -9.22
N ALA A 93 22.49 9.97 -9.53
CA ALA A 93 23.74 10.27 -8.84
C ALA A 93 23.56 10.81 -7.40
N ASP A 94 22.47 11.55 -7.12
CA ASP A 94 22.18 12.14 -5.80
C ASP A 94 21.73 11.12 -4.73
N LYS A 95 21.66 9.84 -5.09
CA LYS A 95 21.32 8.76 -4.15
C LYS A 95 22.53 8.28 -3.34
N GLN A 96 23.75 8.59 -3.77
CA GLN A 96 24.99 8.16 -3.10
C GLN A 96 25.56 9.22 -2.13
N ILE A 97 25.13 10.48 -2.23
CA ILE A 97 25.58 11.56 -1.35
C ILE A 97 24.71 11.55 -0.07
N PRO A 98 25.31 11.58 1.15
CA PRO A 98 24.55 11.75 2.38
C PRO A 98 23.63 12.97 2.26
N LYS A 99 22.36 12.82 2.65
CA LYS A 99 21.41 13.95 2.60
C LYS A 99 22.02 15.12 3.39
N PRO A 100 22.20 16.32 2.80
CA PRO A 100 22.55 17.48 3.58
C PRO A 100 21.48 17.68 4.66
N VAL A 101 21.93 17.89 5.89
CA VAL A 101 21.06 18.19 7.01
C VAL A 101 20.38 19.53 6.71
N PRO A 102 19.04 19.63 6.77
CA PRO A 102 18.35 20.89 6.56
C PRO A 102 18.86 21.96 7.53
N THR A 103 18.98 23.19 7.06
CA THR A 103 19.32 24.33 7.91
C THR A 103 18.17 24.68 8.85
N ASP A 104 18.45 25.34 9.98
CA ASP A 104 17.42 25.74 10.95
C ASP A 104 16.34 26.62 10.31
N ALA A 105 16.69 27.48 9.36
CA ALA A 105 15.75 28.31 8.61
C ALA A 105 14.79 27.47 7.74
N GLU A 106 15.30 26.44 7.05
CA GLU A 106 14.47 25.50 6.28
C GLU A 106 13.56 24.67 7.18
N VAL A 107 14.05 24.28 8.37
CA VAL A 107 13.25 23.57 9.38
C VAL A 107 12.13 24.47 9.89
N GLU A 108 12.42 25.72 10.23
CA GLU A 108 11.42 26.70 10.68
C GLU A 108 10.36 26.97 9.60
N GLN A 109 10.77 27.15 8.35
CA GLN A 109 9.84 27.32 7.23
C GLN A 109 8.95 26.09 7.06
N ALA A 110 9.50 24.88 7.15
CA ALA A 110 8.74 23.64 7.08
C ALA A 110 7.75 23.50 8.25
N ILE A 111 8.12 23.93 9.46
CA ILE A 111 7.24 23.97 10.62
C ILE A 111 6.08 24.93 10.38
N LYS A 112 6.35 26.16 9.94
CA LYS A 112 5.33 27.17 9.62
C LYS A 112 4.38 26.70 8.51
N ALA A 113 4.92 26.08 7.47
CA ALA A 113 4.13 25.49 6.38
C ALA A 113 3.20 24.37 6.87
N ARG A 114 3.64 23.54 7.84
CA ARG A 114 2.80 22.53 8.47
C ARG A 114 1.65 23.14 9.25
N PHE A 115 1.87 24.23 9.99
CA PHE A 115 0.78 24.93 10.69
C PHE A 115 -0.27 25.47 9.71
N ALA A 116 0.18 26.14 8.63
CA ALA A 116 -0.72 26.62 7.59
C ALA A 116 -1.52 25.48 6.94
N GLN A 117 -0.85 24.35 6.65
CA GLN A 117 -1.50 23.15 6.14
C GLN A 117 -2.54 22.59 7.12
N SER A 118 -2.21 22.50 8.41
CA SER A 118 -3.12 22.00 9.44
C SER A 118 -4.36 22.86 9.59
N ARG A 119 -4.24 24.19 9.49
CA ARG A 119 -5.38 25.12 9.52
C ARG A 119 -6.31 24.88 8.34
N LYS A 120 -5.79 24.84 7.11
CA LYS A 120 -6.58 24.53 5.91
C LYS A 120 -7.32 23.20 6.00
N ILE A 121 -6.70 22.17 6.58
CA ILE A 121 -7.36 20.87 6.80
C ILE A 121 -8.53 20.99 7.76
N LEU A 122 -8.41 21.81 8.81
CA LEU A 122 -9.50 22.04 9.76
C LEU A 122 -10.63 22.84 9.09
N ASP A 123 -10.28 23.89 8.33
CA ASP A 123 -11.26 24.72 7.62
C ASP A 123 -12.10 23.86 6.65
N ILE A 124 -11.46 23.02 5.82
CA ILE A 124 -12.14 22.07 4.92
C ILE A 124 -13.04 21.12 5.71
N ARG A 125 -12.58 20.60 6.84
CA ARG A 125 -13.37 19.65 7.65
C ARG A 125 -14.62 20.30 8.23
N GLU A 126 -14.51 21.56 8.67
CA GLU A 126 -15.63 22.32 9.19
C GLU A 126 -16.63 22.67 8.09
N GLU A 127 -16.14 23.13 6.93
CA GLU A 127 -16.97 23.40 5.76
C GLU A 127 -17.78 22.17 5.32
N TYR A 128 -17.11 21.05 5.11
CA TYR A 128 -17.78 19.82 4.67
C TYR A 128 -18.61 19.15 5.77
N TYR A 129 -18.30 19.37 7.04
CA TYR A 129 -19.19 18.95 8.13
C TYR A 129 -20.58 19.56 7.95
N ASN A 130 -20.65 20.87 7.67
CA ASN A 130 -21.91 21.57 7.43
C ASN A 130 -22.63 21.05 6.19
N GLU A 131 -21.89 20.71 5.13
CA GLU A 131 -22.48 20.08 3.93
C GLU A 131 -23.04 18.68 4.22
N PHE A 132 -22.27 17.82 4.91
CA PHE A 132 -22.73 16.49 5.29
C PHE A 132 -23.91 16.53 6.25
N GLN A 133 -23.95 17.50 7.17
CA GLN A 133 -25.03 17.62 8.16
C GLN A 133 -26.41 17.84 7.51
N LYS A 134 -26.47 18.35 6.27
CA LYS A 134 -27.73 18.54 5.53
C LYS A 134 -28.48 17.22 5.25
N PHE A 135 -27.78 16.09 5.25
CA PHE A 135 -28.36 14.79 4.91
C PHE A 135 -27.79 13.59 5.69
N LEU A 136 -26.80 13.80 6.56
CA LEU A 136 -26.28 12.81 7.49
C LEU A 136 -26.46 13.26 8.94
N SER A 137 -26.73 12.30 9.82
CA SER A 137 -26.72 12.56 11.26
C SER A 137 -25.30 12.78 11.80
N PRO A 138 -25.12 13.54 12.89
CA PRO A 138 -23.81 13.70 13.53
C PRO A 138 -23.11 12.37 13.88
N LYS A 139 -23.87 11.33 14.23
CA LYS A 139 -23.33 9.99 14.50
C LYS A 139 -22.79 9.32 13.22
N GLN A 140 -23.46 9.48 12.08
CA GLN A 140 -22.97 8.97 10.80
C GLN A 140 -21.71 9.71 10.36
N ILE A 141 -21.68 11.04 10.50
CA ILE A 141 -20.49 11.85 10.17
C ILE A 141 -19.29 11.46 11.05
N GLN A 142 -19.50 11.31 12.35
CA GLN A 142 -18.44 10.82 13.25
C GLN A 142 -17.93 9.43 12.84
N LYS A 143 -18.83 8.52 12.45
CA LYS A 143 -18.47 7.19 11.97
C LYS A 143 -17.68 7.24 10.65
N MET A 144 -18.07 8.12 9.72
CA MET A 144 -17.34 8.37 8.48
C MET A 144 -15.88 8.78 8.76
N TYR A 145 -15.67 9.78 9.61
CA TYR A 145 -14.31 10.22 9.97
C TYR A 145 -13.48 9.13 10.63
N ASN A 146 -14.10 8.29 11.48
CA ASN A 146 -13.42 7.16 12.10
C ASN A 146 -13.01 6.11 11.05
N MET A 147 -13.88 5.83 10.08
CA MET A 147 -13.59 4.91 8.98
C MET A 147 -12.45 5.44 8.09
N GLU A 148 -12.46 6.72 7.72
CA GLU A 148 -11.39 7.36 6.95
C GLU A 148 -10.03 7.24 7.67
N LYS A 149 -10.01 7.56 8.97
CA LYS A 149 -8.79 7.46 9.80
C LYS A 149 -8.25 6.03 9.82
N HIS A 150 -9.12 5.06 10.11
CA HIS A 150 -8.72 3.65 10.18
C HIS A 150 -8.24 3.10 8.83
N ASN A 151 -8.89 3.50 7.73
CA ASN A 151 -8.49 3.12 6.38
C ASN A 151 -7.10 3.67 6.03
N GLY A 152 -6.84 4.94 6.38
CA GLY A 152 -5.52 5.55 6.22
C GLY A 152 -4.43 4.85 7.04
N ASP A 153 -4.73 4.47 8.29
CA ASP A 153 -3.77 3.78 9.16
C ASP A 153 -3.48 2.35 8.68
N LYS A 154 -4.51 1.61 8.24
CA LYS A 154 -4.34 0.30 7.60
C LYS A 154 -3.46 0.40 6.37
N PHE A 155 -3.74 1.35 5.48
CA PHE A 155 -2.93 1.56 4.27
C PHE A 155 -1.47 1.90 4.62
N ARG A 156 -1.25 2.78 5.59
CA ARG A 156 0.10 3.14 6.06
C ARG A 156 0.85 1.93 6.62
N LYS A 157 0.21 1.12 7.46
CA LYS A 157 0.78 -0.10 8.04
C LYS A 157 1.14 -1.12 6.95
N GLU A 158 0.25 -1.34 5.99
CA GLU A 158 0.46 -2.24 4.86
C GLU A 158 1.62 -1.77 3.97
N MET A 159 1.68 -0.47 3.65
CA MET A 159 2.79 0.11 2.89
C MET A 159 4.14 -0.02 3.62
N LYS A 160 4.16 0.16 4.95
CA LYS A 160 5.37 -0.03 5.77
C LYS A 160 5.84 -1.49 5.74
N LYS A 161 4.92 -2.46 5.85
CA LYS A 161 5.25 -3.90 5.71
C LYS A 161 5.89 -4.22 4.36
N ARG A 162 5.29 -3.75 3.26
CA ARG A 162 5.81 -3.96 1.90
C ARG A 162 7.19 -3.33 1.68
N GLN A 163 7.46 -2.18 2.28
CA GLN A 163 8.80 -1.56 2.24
C GLN A 163 9.83 -2.30 3.08
N GLY A 164 9.43 -2.83 4.25
CA GLY A 164 10.28 -3.67 5.10
C GLY A 164 10.69 -4.97 4.43
N MET A 165 9.76 -5.65 3.75
CA MET A 165 10.05 -6.89 3.01
C MET A 165 10.99 -6.65 1.81
N LYS A 166 10.89 -5.50 1.14
CA LYS A 166 11.81 -5.14 0.05
C LYS A 166 13.25 -4.93 0.52
N LYS A 167 13.48 -4.52 1.78
CA LYS A 167 14.83 -4.36 2.34
C LYS A 167 15.47 -5.69 2.77
N GLN A 168 14.69 -6.72 3.04
CA GLN A 168 15.22 -8.04 3.47
C GLN A 168 15.72 -8.90 2.30
N HIS A 169 15.36 -8.58 1.06
CA HIS A 169 15.75 -9.37 -0.11
C HIS A 169 17.06 -8.88 -0.77
N ASP A 170 17.75 -7.90 -0.17
CA ASP A 170 19.06 -7.44 -0.63
C ASP A 170 20.15 -7.95 0.32
N GLY A 171 20.64 -9.16 0.03
CA GLY A 171 22.09 -9.41 0.06
C GLY A 171 22.82 -9.76 1.36
N ARG A 172 22.18 -10.08 2.50
CA ARG A 172 22.92 -10.72 3.62
C ARG A 172 22.16 -11.91 4.20
N ARG A 173 22.45 -13.09 3.65
CA ARG A 173 22.35 -14.34 4.42
C ARG A 173 23.36 -14.20 5.56
N HIS A 174 22.86 -14.13 6.78
CA HIS A 174 23.67 -14.33 7.97
C HIS A 174 24.21 -15.75 7.89
N MET A 175 25.49 -15.94 7.54
CA MET A 175 26.15 -17.22 7.76
C MET A 175 26.18 -17.42 9.27
N SER A 176 25.42 -18.39 9.76
CA SER A 176 25.66 -18.96 11.09
C SER A 176 27.03 -19.62 11.02
N GLN A 177 28.05 -19.03 11.65
CA GLN A 177 29.28 -19.76 11.95
C GLN A 177 28.90 -20.85 12.95
N GLY A 178 28.69 -22.06 12.44
CA GLY A 178 28.61 -23.27 13.25
C GLY A 178 30.01 -23.78 13.54
N ASP A 179 30.37 -23.72 14.82
CA ASP A 179 31.33 -24.53 15.57
C ASP A 179 32.43 -25.27 14.80
N VAL A 180 33.65 -24.71 14.86
CA VAL A 180 34.89 -25.48 14.68
C VAL A 180 35.12 -26.28 15.97
N LYS A 181 34.78 -27.57 15.94
CA LYS A 181 35.23 -28.52 16.97
C LYS A 181 36.75 -28.69 16.87
N LYS A 182 37.43 -28.45 17.99
CA LYS A 182 38.81 -28.85 18.28
C LYS A 182 38.94 -30.36 18.42
#